data_AF-A0A0B4VC06-F1
#
_entry.id   AF-A0A0B4VC06-F1
#
_cell.length_a   1.000
_cell.length_b   1.000
_cell.length_c   1.000
_cell.angle_alpha   90.00
_cell.angle_beta   90.00
_cell.angle_gamma   90.00
#
_symmetry.space_group_name_H-M   'P 1'
#
loop_
_entity.id
_entity.type
_entity.pdbx_description
1 polymer ?
#
loop_
_entity_poly.entity_id
_entity_poly.type
_entity_poly.pdbx_seq_one_letter_code
_entity_poly.pdbx_strand_id
1 'polypeptide(L)'
;LITVPLLMIEFYLILSAVTKVSVGIFWRLLVGTIVMLVGGYLGETGYMNLTAAFVIGMAGWAYILYEIFLGEASKVSASKAPPAVQSAFKTMRIIVTV
;
A
#
# COMPACT_ATOMS: atom_id res chain seq x y z
N LEU A 1 0.21 4.71 13.10
CA LEU A 1 -0.89 3.80 12.71
C LEU A 1 -1.79 4.36 11.59
N ILE A 2 -2.20 5.65 11.62
CA ILE A 2 -3.24 6.18 10.67
C ILE A 2 -2.66 6.83 9.40
N THR A 3 -1.44 7.35 9.46
CA THR A 3 -0.84 8.12 8.36
C THR A 3 -0.51 7.28 7.12
N VAL A 4 -0.08 6.02 7.30
CA VAL A 4 0.25 5.11 6.20
C VAL A 4 -0.99 4.70 5.41
N PRO A 5 -2.11 4.25 6.03
CA PRO A 5 -3.36 4.03 5.30
C PRO A 5 -3.89 5.28 4.61
N LEU A 6 -3.85 6.44 5.28
CA LEU A 6 -4.38 7.67 4.72
C LEU A 6 -3.60 8.10 3.46
N LEU A 7 -2.27 8.01 3.48
CA LEU A 7 -1.40 8.29 2.33
C LEU A 7 -1.77 7.42 1.12
N MET A 8 -2.03 6.13 1.35
CA MET A 8 -2.37 5.18 0.28
C MET A 8 -3.76 5.46 -0.32
N ILE A 9 -4.74 5.84 0.51
CA ILE A 9 -6.09 6.19 0.08
C ILE A 9 -6.10 7.52 -0.68
N GLU A 10 -5.44 8.54 -0.15
CA GLU A 10 -5.35 9.87 -0.75
C GLU A 10 -4.76 9.78 -2.16
N PHE A 11 -3.73 8.97 -2.33
CA PHE A 11 -3.15 8.74 -3.65
C PHE A 11 -4.05 7.95 -4.61
N TYR A 12 -4.75 6.92 -4.12
CA TYR A 12 -5.74 6.21 -4.94
C TYR A 12 -6.81 7.18 -5.46
N LEU A 13 -7.26 8.12 -4.61
CA LEU A 13 -8.23 9.13 -5.00
C LEU A 13 -7.66 10.08 -6.07
N ILE A 14 -6.41 10.56 -5.91
CA ILE A 14 -5.73 11.40 -6.92
C ILE A 14 -5.61 10.67 -8.26
N LEU A 15 -5.19 9.40 -8.26
CA LEU A 15 -5.13 8.59 -9.47
C LEU A 15 -6.51 8.37 -10.08
N SER A 16 -7.53 8.08 -9.27
CA SER A 16 -8.89 7.83 -9.75
C SER A 16 -9.54 9.06 -10.41
N ALA A 17 -9.10 10.26 -10.04
CA ALA A 17 -9.55 11.51 -10.64
C ALA A 17 -8.97 11.75 -12.05
N VAL A 18 -7.79 11.19 -12.35
CA VAL A 18 -7.08 11.41 -13.63
C VAL A 18 -7.09 10.19 -14.55
N THR A 19 -7.33 8.98 -14.03
CA THR A 19 -7.37 7.75 -14.81
C THR A 19 -8.37 6.75 -14.21
N LYS A 20 -8.89 5.84 -15.02
CA LYS A 20 -9.73 4.74 -14.51
C LYS A 20 -8.84 3.73 -13.79
N VAL A 21 -8.82 3.81 -12.46
CA VAL A 21 -8.14 2.87 -11.58
C VAL A 21 -9.14 1.77 -11.17
N SER A 22 -8.68 0.52 -11.06
CA SER A 22 -9.55 -0.55 -10.58
C SER A 22 -9.79 -0.39 -9.08
N VAL A 23 -11.05 -0.51 -8.65
CA VAL A 23 -11.44 -0.54 -7.22
C VAL A 23 -10.76 -1.72 -6.50
N GLY A 24 -10.34 -2.75 -7.24
CA GLY A 24 -9.57 -3.87 -6.73
C GLY A 24 -8.22 -3.46 -6.14
N ILE A 25 -7.54 -2.46 -6.70
CA ILE A 25 -6.28 -1.93 -6.15
C ILE A 25 -6.48 -1.37 -4.74
N PHE A 26 -7.56 -0.61 -4.53
CA PHE A 26 -7.89 -0.05 -3.22
C PHE A 26 -8.04 -1.15 -2.17
N TRP A 27 -8.81 -2.20 -2.48
CA TRP A 27 -9.05 -3.30 -1.53
C TRP A 27 -7.80 -4.12 -1.23
N ARG A 28 -6.94 -4.36 -2.22
CA ARG A 28 -5.65 -5.06 -2.01
C ARG A 28 -4.75 -4.25 -1.08
N LEU A 29 -4.62 -2.94 -1.31
CA LEU A 29 -3.83 -2.06 -0.44
C LEU A 29 -4.44 -1.95 0.97
N LEU A 30 -5.77 -1.90 1.07
CA LEU A 30 -6.47 -1.85 2.36
C LEU A 30 -6.27 -3.13 3.18
N VAL A 31 -6.39 -4.29 2.56
CA VAL A 31 -6.16 -5.58 3.25
C VAL A 31 -4.70 -5.68 3.72
N GLY A 32 -3.74 -5.31 2.87
CA GLY A 32 -2.32 -5.30 3.26
C GLY A 32 -2.05 -4.40 4.46
N THR A 33 -2.63 -3.20 4.48
CA THR A 33 -2.45 -2.26 5.59
C THR A 33 -3.14 -2.74 6.86
N ILE A 34 -4.33 -3.34 6.78
CA ILE A 34 -4.99 -3.95 7.95
C ILE A 34 -4.12 -5.08 8.53
N VAL A 35 -3.64 -5.99 7.69
CA VAL A 35 -2.78 -7.11 8.15
C VAL A 35 -1.50 -6.58 8.82
N MET A 36 -0.88 -5.56 8.23
CA MET A 36 0.32 -4.93 8.78
C MET A 36 0.05 -4.30 10.16
N LEU A 37 -1.03 -3.52 10.29
CA LEU A 37 -1.36 -2.81 11.53
C LEU A 37 -1.86 -3.74 12.62
N VAL A 38 -2.70 -4.72 12.28
CA VAL A 38 -3.19 -5.72 13.24
C VAL A 38 -2.04 -6.59 13.72
N GLY A 39 -1.14 -7.02 12.82
CA GLY A 39 0.06 -7.74 13.19
C GLY A 39 0.93 -6.97 14.19
N GLY A 40 1.26 -5.70 13.87
CA GLY A 40 2.03 -4.83 14.77
C GLY A 40 1.34 -4.61 16.12
N TYR A 41 0.05 -4.29 16.10
CA TYR A 41 -0.73 -4.04 17.32
C TYR A 41 -0.79 -5.27 18.23
N LEU A 42 -1.03 -6.47 17.69
CA LEU A 42 -1.07 -7.72 18.46
C LEU A 42 0.28 -8.07 19.08
N GLY A 43 1.39 -7.70 18.42
CA GLY A 43 2.74 -7.84 18.99
C GLY A 43 2.99 -6.86 20.13
N GLU A 44 2.62 -5.58 19.94
CA GLU A 44 2.82 -4.51 20.94
C GLU A 44 1.97 -4.70 22.20
N THR A 45 0.78 -5.30 22.07
CA THR A 45 -0.15 -5.55 23.18
C THR A 45 0.08 -6.89 23.89
N GLY A 46 1.04 -7.70 23.42
CA GLY A 46 1.39 -8.97 24.05
C GLY A 46 0.38 -10.11 23.83
N TYR A 47 -0.64 -9.92 22.98
CA TYR A 47 -1.58 -10.99 22.62
C TYR A 47 -0.95 -12.05 21.69
N MET A 48 0.19 -11.75 21.07
CA MET A 48 0.93 -12.68 20.21
C MET A 48 2.44 -12.60 20.49
N ASN A 49 3.17 -13.70 20.21
CA ASN A 49 4.62 -13.71 20.24
C ASN A 49 5.18 -12.59 19.32
N LEU A 50 6.09 -11.77 19.86
CA LEU A 50 6.66 -10.60 19.18
C LEU A 50 7.20 -10.93 17.78
N THR A 51 7.89 -12.06 17.64
CA THR A 51 8.49 -12.49 16.38
C THR A 51 7.43 -12.91 15.37
N ALA A 52 6.37 -13.60 15.81
CA ALA A 52 5.26 -13.99 14.94
C ALA A 52 4.47 -12.75 14.46
N ALA A 53 4.17 -11.82 15.37
CA ALA A 53 3.54 -10.55 15.06
C ALA A 53 4.35 -9.71 14.08
N PHE A 54 5.68 -9.66 14.26
CA PHE A 54 6.60 -8.97 13.36
C PHE A 54 6.59 -9.59 11.95
N VAL A 55 6.64 -10.92 11.83
CA VAL A 55 6.58 -11.62 10.54
C VAL A 55 5.25 -11.36 9.81
N ILE A 56 4.13 -11.33 10.54
CA ILE A 56 2.81 -11.00 9.97
C ILE A 56 2.78 -9.54 9.49
N GLY A 57 3.33 -8.62 10.29
CA GLY A 57 3.47 -7.21 9.92
C GLY A 57 4.27 -7.04 8.61
N MET A 58 5.42 -7.71 8.55
CA MET A 58 6.30 -7.72 7.37
C MET A 58 5.65 -8.37 6.15
N ALA A 59 4.82 -9.40 6.33
CA ALA A 59 4.06 -10.02 5.24
C ALA A 59 3.02 -9.05 4.65
N GLY A 60 2.31 -8.30 5.49
CA GLY A 60 1.39 -7.24 5.05
C GLY A 60 2.10 -6.15 4.26
N TRP A 61 3.27 -5.70 4.73
CA TRP A 61 4.11 -4.73 4.03
C TRP A 61 4.64 -5.26 2.68
N ALA A 62 5.18 -6.48 2.65
CA ALA A 62 5.67 -7.11 1.42
C ALA A 62 4.55 -7.29 0.38
N TYR A 63 3.34 -7.61 0.83
CA TYR A 63 2.15 -7.68 -0.04
C TYR A 63 1.81 -6.32 -0.67
N ILE A 64 1.86 -5.24 0.12
CA ILE A 64 1.66 -3.87 -0.40
C ILE A 64 2.73 -3.55 -1.46
N LEU A 65 4.01 -3.83 -1.19
CA LEU A 65 5.09 -3.60 -2.15
C LEU A 65 4.89 -4.38 -3.45
N TYR A 66 4.52 -5.66 -3.34
CA TYR A 66 4.21 -6.48 -4.51
C TYR A 66 3.11 -5.84 -5.38
N GLU A 67 2.02 -5.38 -4.77
CA GLU A 67 0.89 -4.80 -5.50
C GLU A 67 1.24 -3.46 -6.16
N ILE A 68 2.08 -2.64 -5.52
CA ILE A 68 2.51 -1.35 -6.06
C ILE A 68 3.50 -1.53 -7.22
N PHE A 69 4.47 -2.44 -7.11
CA PHE A 69 5.54 -2.62 -8.10
C PHE A 69 5.14 -3.52 -9.27
N LEU A 70 4.50 -4.65 -8.98
CA LEU A 70 4.17 -5.70 -9.96
C LEU A 70 2.66 -5.81 -10.23
N GLY A 71 1.83 -5.24 -9.37
CA GLY A 71 0.37 -5.29 -9.49
C GLY A 71 -0.22 -4.31 -10.51
N GLU A 72 -1.55 -4.24 -10.52
CA GLU A 72 -2.31 -3.46 -11.51
C GLU A 72 -2.01 -1.96 -11.46
N ALA A 73 -1.68 -1.43 -10.28
CA ALA A 73 -1.35 -0.01 -10.08
C ALA A 73 -0.13 0.40 -10.94
N SER A 74 0.87 -0.48 -11.04
CA SER A 74 2.06 -0.31 -11.89
C SER A 74 1.71 -0.14 -13.35
N LYS A 75 0.85 -1.02 -13.85
CA LYS A 75 0.45 -1.10 -15.26
C LYS A 75 -0.46 0.07 -15.64
N VAL A 76 -1.39 0.45 -14.76
CA VAL A 76 -2.30 1.57 -14.98
C VAL A 76 -1.54 2.90 -15.03
N SER A 77 -0.60 3.13 -14.10
CA SER A 77 0.23 4.33 -14.11
C SER A 77 1.09 4.43 -15.38
N ALA A 78 1.75 3.33 -15.76
CA ALA A 78 2.64 3.31 -16.93
C ALA A 78 1.91 3.49 -18.27
N SER A 79 0.67 2.98 -18.41
CA SER A 79 -0.04 3.00 -19.70
C SER A 79 -1.00 4.17 -19.89
N LYS A 80 -1.53 4.76 -18.81
CA LYS A 80 -2.70 5.67 -18.92
C LYS A 80 -2.59 6.97 -18.13
N ALA A 81 -1.57 7.16 -17.30
CA ALA A 81 -1.49 8.35 -16.44
C ALA A 81 -0.65 9.47 -17.10
N PRO A 82 -0.97 10.76 -16.87
CA PRO A 82 -0.13 11.89 -17.28
C PRO A 82 1.28 11.83 -16.67
N PRO A 83 2.30 12.46 -17.28
CA PRO A 83 3.69 12.42 -16.81
C PRO A 83 3.87 12.88 -15.36
N ALA A 84 3.12 13.90 -14.93
CA ALA A 84 3.14 14.38 -13.55
C ALA A 84 2.69 13.30 -12.54
N VAL A 85 1.69 12.51 -12.91
CA VAL A 85 1.09 11.47 -12.07
C VAL A 85 1.99 10.23 -12.05
N GLN A 86 2.66 9.91 -13.15
CA GLN A 86 3.70 8.87 -13.20
C GLN A 86 4.89 9.21 -12.30
N SER A 87 5.31 10.48 -12.29
CA SER A 87 6.38 10.97 -11.41
C SER A 87 5.99 10.85 -9.94
N ALA A 88 4.78 11.33 -9.57
CA ALA A 88 4.25 11.20 -8.22
C ALA A 88 4.18 9.73 -7.76
N PHE A 89 3.76 8.82 -8.65
CA PHE A 89 3.70 7.40 -8.34
C PHE A 89 5.09 6.76 -8.11
N LYS A 90 6.10 7.17 -8.88
CA LYS A 90 7.50 6.73 -8.65
C LYS A 90 8.02 7.23 -7.31
N THR A 91 7.76 8.48 -6.95
CA THR A 91 8.17 9.03 -5.65
C THR A 91 7.50 8.27 -4.51
N MET A 92 6.21 7.96 -4.62
CA MET A 92 5.55 7.21 -3.56
C MET A 92 6.03 5.76 -3.43
N ARG A 93 6.36 5.09 -4.53
CA ARG A 93 7.01 3.77 -4.47
C ARG A 93 8.22 3.81 -3.57
N ILE A 94 9.06 4.83 -3.73
CA ILE A 94 10.25 5.00 -2.91
C ILE A 94 9.85 5.22 -1.44
N ILE A 95 8.88 6.08 -1.17
CA ILE A 95 8.41 6.36 0.21
C ILE A 95 7.87 5.12 0.91
N VAL A 96 7.15 4.22 0.22
CA VAL A 96 6.61 2.99 0.83
C VAL A 96 7.70 1.93 1.07
N THR A 97 8.85 2.06 0.39
CA THR A 97 9.96 1.11 0.50
C THR A 97 10.94 1.47 1.64
N VAL A 98 10.99 2.74 2.05
CA VAL A 98 12.00 3.31 2.97
C VAL A 98 11.41 3.63 4.33
#